data_AF-A0A522D0A9-F1
#
_entry.id   AF-A0A522D0A9-F1
#
_cell.length_a   1.000
_cell.length_b   1.000
_cell.length_c   1.000
_cell.angle_alpha   90.00
_cell.angle_beta   90.00
_cell.angle_gamma   90.00
#
_symmetry.space_group_name_H-M   'P 1'
#
loop_
_entity.id
_entity.type
_entity.pdbx_description
1 polymer ?
#
loop_
_entity_poly.entity_id
_entity_poly.type
_entity_poly.pdbx_seq_one_letter_code
_entity_poly.pdbx_strand_id
1 'polypeptide(L)'
;MNTAISNILIAGILTVIALFRPDLIRNLNLLLLFWVMTGVLMMAMLFVKLRIIRNIVRRSRDPSNYHLNYFGKKVLHENVVQQGELVTFFVTIPFFLMAGAYFLARLTNLLLYGRL
;
A
#
# COMPACT_ATOMS: atom_id res chain seq x y z
N MET A 1 18.37 6.66 -12.81
CA MET A 1 18.45 6.92 -14.26
C MET A 1 17.64 5.91 -15.07
N ASN A 2 17.78 4.59 -14.82
CA ASN A 2 17.04 3.56 -15.58
C ASN A 2 15.51 3.67 -15.48
N THR A 3 14.94 3.82 -14.29
CA THR A 3 13.48 3.85 -14.11
C THR A 3 12.82 5.04 -14.80
N ALA A 4 13.46 6.21 -14.79
CA ALA A 4 12.95 7.40 -15.45
C ALA A 4 12.92 7.22 -16.98
N ILE A 5 14.00 6.70 -17.56
CA ILE A 5 14.10 6.43 -19.00
C ILE A 5 13.05 5.39 -19.42
N SER A 6 12.91 4.29 -18.67
CA SER A 6 11.90 3.26 -18.95
C SER A 6 10.48 3.82 -18.86
N ASN A 7 10.17 4.63 -17.86
CA ASN A 7 8.83 5.22 -17.71
C ASN A 7 8.49 6.16 -18.86
N ILE A 8 9.44 6.99 -19.30
CA ILE A 8 9.26 7.91 -20.44
C ILE A 8 9.04 7.13 -21.74
N LEU A 9 9.85 6.08 -21.98
CA LEU A 9 9.69 5.23 -23.16
C LEU A 9 8.33 4.53 -23.19
N ILE A 10 7.93 3.93 -22.07
CA ILE A 10 6.62 3.27 -21.94
C ILE A 10 5.49 4.28 -22.16
N ALA A 11 5.56 5.46 -21.55
CA ALA A 11 4.57 6.51 -21.73
C ALA A 11 4.48 6.98 -23.19
N GLY A 12 5.62 7.15 -23.87
CA GLY A 12 5.67 7.49 -25.28
C GLY A 12 4.99 6.45 -26.17
N ILE A 13 5.31 5.17 -25.96
CA ILE A 13 4.68 4.06 -26.69
C ILE A 13 3.16 4.02 -26.44
N LEU A 14 2.73 4.14 -25.19
CA LEU A 14 1.32 4.17 -24.82
C LEU A 14 0.58 5.35 -25.47
N THR A 15 1.23 6.52 -25.55
CA THR A 15 0.66 7.72 -26.19
C THR A 15 0.48 7.51 -27.69
N VAL A 16 1.46 6.91 -28.37
CA VAL A 16 1.37 6.56 -29.78
C VAL A 16 0.23 5.57 -30.01
N ILE A 17 0.16 4.49 -29.23
CA ILE A 17 -0.92 3.49 -29.32
C ILE A 17 -2.29 4.13 -29.09
N ALA A 18 -2.40 5.02 -28.10
CA ALA A 18 -3.63 5.74 -27.80
C ALA A 18 -4.15 6.58 -28.98
N LEU A 19 -3.23 7.20 -29.72
CA LEU A 19 -3.56 8.09 -30.84
C LEU A 19 -3.95 7.31 -32.11
N PHE A 20 -3.24 6.21 -32.40
CA PHE A 20 -3.47 5.41 -33.61
C PHE A 20 -4.54 4.32 -33.44
N ARG A 21 -4.83 3.88 -32.21
CA ARG A 21 -5.80 2.81 -31.91
C ARG A 21 -6.69 3.18 -30.71
N PRO A 22 -7.49 4.27 -30.82
CA PRO A 22 -8.36 4.72 -29.73
C PRO A 22 -9.44 3.69 -29.35
N ASP A 23 -9.78 2.79 -30.28
CA ASP A 23 -10.72 1.69 -30.02
C ASP A 23 -10.22 0.75 -28.92
N LEU A 24 -8.90 0.57 -28.78
CA LEU A 24 -8.33 -0.23 -27.71
C LEU A 24 -8.63 0.37 -26.33
N ILE A 25 -8.68 1.71 -26.22
CA ILE A 25 -8.99 2.42 -24.97
C ILE A 25 -10.49 2.34 -24.69
N ARG A 26 -11.33 2.52 -25.71
CA ARG A 26 -12.80 2.47 -25.56
C ARG A 26 -13.31 1.10 -25.12
N ASN A 27 -12.62 0.03 -25.53
CA ASN A 27 -12.96 -1.33 -25.14
C ASN A 27 -12.37 -1.76 -23.80
N LEU A 28 -11.67 -0.88 -23.08
CA LEU A 28 -11.17 -1.20 -21.74
C LEU A 28 -12.35 -1.31 -20.76
N ASN A 29 -12.39 -2.43 -20.04
CA ASN A 29 -13.24 -2.54 -18.87
C ASN A 29 -12.63 -1.74 -17.72
N LEU A 30 -12.91 -0.43 -17.70
CA LEU A 30 -12.42 0.49 -16.68
C LEU A 30 -12.81 0.05 -15.27
N LEU A 31 -14.00 -0.53 -15.12
CA LEU A 31 -14.49 -0.99 -13.83
C LEU A 31 -13.63 -2.14 -13.28
N LEU A 32 -13.30 -3.13 -14.11
CA LEU A 32 -12.36 -4.20 -13.75
C LEU A 32 -10.95 -3.65 -13.48
N LEU A 33 -10.48 -2.72 -14.31
CA LEU A 33 -9.17 -2.09 -14.15
C LEU A 33 -9.04 -1.38 -12.79
N PHE A 34 -10.00 -0.51 -12.45
CA PHE A 34 -10.01 0.20 -11.18
C PHE A 34 -10.13 -0.75 -9.99
N TRP A 35 -10.93 -1.81 -10.11
CA TRP A 35 -11.03 -2.83 -9.08
C TRP A 35 -9.70 -3.55 -8.82
N VAL A 36 -8.99 -3.97 -9.88
CA VAL A 36 -7.66 -4.58 -9.74
C VAL A 36 -6.66 -3.58 -9.17
N MET A 37 -6.63 -2.34 -9.67
CA MET A 37 -5.70 -1.31 -9.18
C MET A 37 -5.89 -1.01 -7.69
N THR A 38 -7.14 -0.87 -7.24
CA THR A 38 -7.45 -0.65 -5.81
C THR A 38 -7.07 -1.86 -4.95
N GLY A 39 -7.26 -3.08 -5.44
CA GLY A 39 -6.79 -4.30 -4.78
C GLY A 39 -5.26 -4.33 -4.63
N VAL A 40 -4.52 -4.01 -5.70
CA VAL A 40 -3.05 -3.92 -5.65
C VAL A 40 -2.58 -2.84 -4.68
N LEU A 41 -3.19 -1.65 -4.72
CA LEU A 41 -2.88 -0.55 -3.79
C LEU A 41 -3.15 -0.95 -2.33
N MET A 42 -4.29 -1.58 -2.06
CA MET A 42 -4.64 -2.10 -0.74
C MET A 42 -3.59 -3.10 -0.25
N MET A 43 -3.22 -4.09 -1.09
CA MET A 43 -2.22 -5.11 -0.74
C MET A 43 -0.84 -4.50 -0.49
N ALA A 44 -0.41 -3.54 -1.30
CA ALA A 44 0.85 -2.82 -1.10
C ALA A 44 0.88 -2.09 0.25
N MET A 45 -0.21 -1.38 0.59
CA MET A 45 -0.32 -0.68 1.89
C MET A 45 -0.40 -1.64 3.07
N LEU A 46 -1.07 -2.79 2.92
CA LEU A 46 -1.07 -3.84 3.93
C LEU A 46 0.34 -4.36 4.18
N PHE A 47 1.10 -4.63 3.12
CA PHE A 47 2.49 -5.09 3.21
C PHE A 47 3.37 -4.08 3.96
N VAL A 48 3.23 -2.79 3.66
CA VAL A 48 3.95 -1.73 4.40
C VAL A 48 3.64 -1.77 5.89
N LYS A 49 2.35 -1.87 6.26
CA LYS A 49 1.93 -1.96 7.67
C LYS A 49 2.48 -3.20 8.36
N LEU A 50 2.38 -4.37 7.72
CA LEU A 50 2.94 -5.62 8.24
C LEU A 50 4.45 -5.54 8.46
N ARG A 51 5.18 -4.90 7.53
CA ARG A 51 6.63 -4.68 7.66
C ARG A 51 6.96 -3.77 8.84
N ILE A 52 6.24 -2.67 9.02
CA ILE A 52 6.42 -1.75 10.15
C ILE A 52 6.17 -2.48 11.48
N ILE A 53 5.03 -3.18 11.60
CA ILE A 53 4.69 -3.94 12.81
C ILE A 53 5.76 -4.99 13.11
N ARG A 54 6.18 -5.76 12.10
CA ARG A 54 7.24 -6.77 12.27
C ARG A 54 8.55 -6.16 12.75
N ASN A 55 8.93 -5.00 12.22
CA ASN A 55 10.15 -4.30 12.62
C ASN A 55 10.07 -3.81 14.08
N ILE A 56 8.93 -3.23 14.47
CA ILE A 56 8.69 -2.78 15.85
C ILE A 56 8.75 -3.99 16.79
N VAL A 57 8.03 -5.07 16.50
CA VAL A 57 8.03 -6.30 17.31
C VAL A 57 9.45 -6.87 17.45
N ARG A 58 10.24 -6.86 16.37
CA ARG A 58 11.64 -7.30 16.42
C ARG A 58 12.47 -6.41 17.35
N ARG A 59 12.35 -5.09 17.26
CA ARG A 59 13.09 -4.15 18.13
C ARG A 59 12.62 -4.21 19.59
N SER A 60 11.33 -4.42 19.84
CA SER A 60 10.79 -4.57 21.19
C SER A 60 11.30 -5.81 21.92
N ARG A 61 11.73 -6.85 21.19
CA ARG A 61 12.31 -8.06 21.79
C ARG A 61 13.80 -7.96 22.08
N ASP A 62 14.46 -6.92 21.60
CA ASP A 62 15.89 -6.71 21.81
C ASP A 62 16.15 -6.21 23.25
N PRO A 63 16.95 -6.93 24.06
CA PRO A 63 17.28 -6.52 25.43
C PRO A 63 17.93 -5.13 25.51
N SER A 64 18.63 -4.69 24.46
CA SER A 64 19.30 -3.38 24.41
C SER A 64 18.34 -2.21 24.35
N ASN A 65 17.09 -2.43 23.92
CA ASN A 65 16.07 -1.39 23.83
C ASN A 65 15.33 -1.15 25.14
N TYR A 66 15.76 -1.77 26.25
CA TYR A 66 15.14 -1.57 27.55
C TYR A 66 15.98 -0.64 28.44
N HIS A 67 15.33 0.28 29.15
CA HIS A 67 15.91 0.99 30.28
C HIS A 67 15.08 0.79 31.54
N LEU A 68 15.67 1.12 32.68
CA LEU A 68 14.94 1.24 33.94
C LEU A 68 14.42 2.67 34.05
N ASN A 69 13.13 2.82 34.28
CA ASN A 69 12.55 4.11 34.64
C ASN A 69 12.95 4.50 36.08
N TYR A 70 12.66 5.72 36.51
CA TYR A 70 12.86 6.25 37.86
C TYR A 70 12.34 5.32 38.97
N PHE A 71 11.28 4.55 38.71
CA PHE A 71 10.71 3.57 39.65
C PHE A 71 11.37 2.17 39.60
N GLY A 72 12.49 2.00 38.91
CA GLY A 72 13.16 0.71 38.72
C GLY A 72 12.39 -0.26 37.81
N LYS A 73 11.34 0.20 37.11
CA LYS A 73 10.55 -0.63 36.18
C LYS A 73 11.23 -0.68 34.82
N LYS A 74 11.38 -1.88 34.26
CA LYS A 74 11.86 -2.10 32.89
C LYS A 74 10.85 -1.56 31.87
N VAL A 75 11.28 -0.62 31.04
CA VAL A 75 10.46 0.04 30.00
C VAL A 75 11.23 0.08 28.68
N LEU A 76 10.50 0.17 27.57
CA LEU A 76 11.09 0.27 26.22
C LEU A 76 11.57 1.70 25.96
N HIS A 77 12.67 1.84 25.22
CA HIS A 77 13.10 3.13 24.69
C HIS A 77 12.15 3.62 23.60
N GLU A 78 12.03 4.94 23.49
CA GLU A 78 11.26 5.61 22.43
C GLU A 78 11.79 5.24 21.02
N ASN A 79 13.09 4.92 20.91
CA ASN A 79 13.75 4.50 19.68
C ASN A 79 13.23 3.19 19.07
N VAL A 80 12.42 2.42 19.82
CA VAL A 80 11.80 1.18 19.34
C VAL A 80 10.82 1.45 18.20
N VAL A 81 10.16 2.62 18.22
CA VAL A 81 9.23 3.07 17.20
C VAL A 81 9.81 4.28 16.50
N GLN A 82 10.17 4.15 15.23
CA GLN A 82 10.75 5.26 14.49
C GLN A 82 9.64 6.23 14.05
N GLN A 83 9.89 7.54 14.19
CA GLN A 83 8.92 8.57 13.80
C GLN A 83 8.48 8.43 12.33
N GLY A 84 9.41 8.13 11.43
CA GLY A 84 9.10 7.91 10.01
C GLY A 84 8.18 6.72 9.75
N GLU A 85 8.33 5.63 10.51
CA GLU A 85 7.42 4.47 10.44
C GLU A 85 6.04 4.84 10.95
N LEU A 86 5.96 5.63 12.03
CA LEU A 86 4.72 6.10 12.62
C LEU A 86 3.94 6.99 11.63
N VAL A 87 4.60 8.00 11.06
CA VAL A 87 4.01 8.90 10.06
C VAL A 87 3.53 8.12 8.84
N THR A 88 4.38 7.22 8.31
CA THR A 88 4.00 6.37 7.17
C THR A 88 2.78 5.52 7.47
N PHE A 89 2.72 4.92 8.67
CA PHE A 89 1.59 4.10 9.09
C PHE A 89 0.29 4.92 9.13
N PHE A 90 0.29 6.08 9.78
CA PHE A 90 -0.90 6.92 9.92
C PHE A 90 -1.35 7.56 8.61
N VAL A 91 -0.43 8.07 7.80
CA VAL A 91 -0.76 8.66 6.49
C VAL A 91 -1.35 7.62 5.54
N THR A 92 -0.88 6.38 5.58
CA THR A 92 -1.37 5.31 4.68
C THR A 92 -2.63 4.60 5.19
N ILE A 93 -3.15 4.92 6.38
CA ILE A 93 -4.41 4.37 6.88
C ILE A 93 -5.63 4.82 6.04
N PRO A 94 -5.92 6.12 5.85
CA PRO A 94 -7.13 6.54 5.14
C PRO A 94 -7.17 5.97 3.72
N PHE A 95 -6.06 5.99 3.00
CA PHE A 95 -5.99 5.44 1.64
C PHE A 95 -6.18 3.91 1.63
N PHE A 96 -5.60 3.20 2.60
CA PHE A 96 -5.79 1.75 2.72
C PHE A 96 -7.25 1.39 2.99
N LEU A 97 -7.92 2.13 3.88
CA LEU A 97 -9.32 1.91 4.18
C LEU A 97 -10.21 2.23 2.99
N MET A 98 -9.97 3.34 2.28
CA MET A 98 -10.72 3.69 1.07
C MET A 98 -10.55 2.64 -0.04
N ALA A 99 -9.30 2.29 -0.37
CA ALA A 99 -9.01 1.30 -1.40
C ALA A 99 -9.54 -0.10 -1.01
N GLY A 100 -9.39 -0.47 0.25
CA GLY A 100 -9.86 -1.75 0.77
C GLY A 100 -11.38 -1.86 0.84
N ALA A 101 -12.07 -0.81 1.28
CA ALA A 101 -13.53 -0.77 1.29
C ALA A 101 -14.10 -0.93 -0.13
N TYR A 102 -13.54 -0.19 -1.11
CA TYR A 102 -13.96 -0.33 -2.50
C TYR A 102 -13.68 -1.73 -3.05
N PHE A 103 -12.47 -2.26 -2.85
CA PHE A 103 -12.09 -3.58 -3.33
C PHE A 103 -12.98 -4.69 -2.74
N LEU A 104 -13.19 -4.67 -1.43
CA LEU A 104 -14.02 -5.65 -0.72
C LEU A 104 -15.50 -5.53 -1.07
N ALA A 105 -16.03 -4.31 -1.22
CA ALA A 105 -17.42 -4.12 -1.64
C ALA A 105 -17.67 -4.72 -3.04
N ARG A 106 -16.73 -4.54 -3.97
CA ARG A 106 -16.81 -5.11 -5.31
C ARG A 106 -16.57 -6.62 -5.32
N LEU A 107 -15.65 -7.12 -4.49
CA LEU A 107 -15.42 -8.56 -4.33
C LEU A 107 -16.66 -9.25 -3.77
N THR A 108 -17.29 -8.68 -2.75
CA THR A 108 -18.53 -9.23 -2.18
C THR A 108 -19.68 -9.19 -3.19
N ASN A 109 -19.81 -8.09 -3.95
CA ASN A 109 -20.77 -8.00 -5.06
C ASN A 109 -20.55 -9.10 -6.11
N LEU A 110 -19.28 -9.34 -6.47
CA LEU A 110 -18.90 -10.39 -7.42
C LEU A 110 -19.24 -11.79 -6.90
N LEU A 111 -18.96 -12.07 -5.63
CA LEU A 111 -19.22 -13.36 -5.00
C LEU A 111 -20.72 -13.63 -4.82
N LEU A 112 -21.52 -12.62 -4.48
CA LEU A 112 -22.95 -12.79 -4.19
C LEU A 112 -23.83 -12.69 -5.43
N TYR A 113 -23.50 -11.79 -6.37
CA TYR A 113 -24.36 -11.44 -7.49
C TYR A 113 -23.73 -11.71 -8.86
N GLY A 114 -22.48 -12.21 -8.91
CA GLY A 114 -21.77 -12.49 -10.16
C GLY A 114 -21.45 -11.23 -10.98
N ARG A 115 -21.51 -10.05 -10.35
CA ARG A 115 -21.31 -8.75 -11.00
C ARG A 115 -20.25 -7.97 -10.26
N LEU A 116 -19.37 -7.33 -11.02
CA LEU A 116 -18.33 -6.48 -10.49
C LEU A 116 -18.93 -5.10 -10.17
#